data_AF-A0A936J6I5-F1
#
_entry.id   AF-A0A936J6I5-F1
#
_cell.length_a   1.000
_cell.length_b   1.000
_cell.length_c   1.000
_cell.angle_alpha   90.00
_cell.angle_beta   90.00
_cell.angle_gamma   90.00
#
_symmetry.space_group_name_H-M   'P 1'
#
loop_
_entity.id
_entity.type
_entity.pdbx_description
1 polymer ?
#
loop_
_entity_poly.entity_id
_entity_poly.type
_entity_poly.pdbx_seq_one_letter_code
_entity_poly.pdbx_strand_id
1 'polypeptide(L)'
;MSLAAKLLHLVAAVIWLGGMTFMLGALRPVAVAQLPPPARLPLLTAVLHRFFVAVWICVAVLLLTGTYLLANVGMKNAPVGWHLMLGIGLLMSVIFSFLYFGPFRRLQIAAAAANWPEAGKQMARIHPLVLVNFTLGWLAVAGVYFVR
;
A
#
# COMPACT_ATOMS: atom_id res chain seq x y z
N MET A 1 -25.43 -10.15 -5.66
CA MET A 1 -24.12 -9.58 -5.26
C MET A 1 -23.96 -9.77 -3.76
N SER A 2 -22.89 -10.43 -3.27
CA SER A 2 -22.76 -10.66 -1.83
C SER A 2 -22.36 -9.36 -1.10
N LEU A 3 -23.15 -8.97 -0.11
CA LEU A 3 -22.87 -7.79 0.74
C LEU A 3 -21.52 -7.95 1.47
N ALA A 4 -21.22 -9.17 1.91
CA ALA A 4 -19.98 -9.50 2.59
C ALA A 4 -18.73 -9.21 1.74
N ALA A 5 -18.72 -9.59 0.44
CA ALA A 5 -17.56 -9.33 -0.42
C ALA A 5 -17.33 -7.83 -0.62
N LYS A 6 -18.40 -7.04 -0.80
CA LYS A 6 -18.29 -5.58 -0.89
C LYS A 6 -17.74 -4.95 0.39
N LEU A 7 -18.24 -5.39 1.55
CA LEU A 7 -17.79 -4.89 2.84
C LEU A 7 -16.32 -5.22 3.09
N LEU A 8 -15.91 -6.47 2.87
CA LEU A 8 -14.51 -6.89 3.01
C LEU A 8 -13.59 -6.13 2.05
N HIS A 9 -14.00 -5.95 0.79
CA HIS A 9 -13.27 -5.16 -0.19
C HIS A 9 -13.07 -3.73 0.29
N LEU A 10 -14.15 -3.07 0.73
CA LEU A 10 -14.10 -1.70 1.23
C LEU A 10 -13.23 -1.58 2.49
N VAL A 11 -13.36 -2.48 3.45
CA VAL A 11 -12.55 -2.49 4.68
C VAL A 11 -11.06 -2.62 4.34
N ALA A 12 -10.69 -3.55 3.46
CA ALA A 12 -9.30 -3.70 3.04
C ALA A 12 -8.75 -2.45 2.32
N ALA A 13 -9.56 -1.82 1.46
CA ALA A 13 -9.19 -0.56 0.81
C ALA A 13 -8.99 0.57 1.84
N VAL A 14 -9.89 0.70 2.82
CA VAL A 14 -9.81 1.72 3.89
C VAL A 14 -8.59 1.50 4.77
N ILE A 15 -8.30 0.26 5.20
CA ILE A 15 -7.13 -0.04 6.02
C ILE A 15 -5.85 0.33 5.28
N TRP A 16 -5.73 -0.05 4.01
CA TRP A 16 -4.53 0.22 3.23
C TRP A 16 -4.37 1.72 2.93
N LEU A 17 -5.37 2.37 2.34
CA LEU A 17 -5.30 3.77 1.94
C LEU A 17 -5.26 4.72 3.16
N GLY A 18 -6.03 4.41 4.20
CA GLY A 18 -6.02 5.12 5.47
C GLY A 18 -4.69 4.97 6.21
N GLY A 19 -4.12 3.76 6.24
CA GLY A 19 -2.79 3.52 6.81
C GLY A 19 -1.70 4.30 6.08
N MET A 20 -1.72 4.34 4.74
CA MET A 20 -0.79 5.18 3.97
C MET A 20 -0.98 6.66 4.26
N THR A 21 -2.22 7.13 4.40
CA THR A 21 -2.53 8.53 4.79
C THR A 21 -1.91 8.87 6.14
N PHE A 22 -2.08 8.01 7.15
CA PHE A 22 -1.48 8.20 8.47
C PHE A 22 0.06 8.19 8.42
N MET A 23 0.65 7.23 7.70
CA MET A 23 2.11 7.12 7.57
C MET A 23 2.72 8.36 6.92
N LEU A 24 2.12 8.84 5.83
CA LEU A 24 2.62 9.98 5.05
C LEU A 24 2.33 11.32 5.72
N GLY A 25 1.13 11.50 6.26
CA GLY A 25 0.65 12.79 6.78
C GLY A 25 1.00 13.04 8.25
N ALA A 26 1.13 11.99 9.07
CA ALA A 26 1.32 12.14 10.51
C ALA A 26 2.63 11.50 11.00
N LEU A 27 2.77 10.18 10.87
CA LEU A 27 3.85 9.47 11.55
C LEU A 27 5.24 9.83 11.00
N ARG A 28 5.44 9.73 9.68
CA ARG A 28 6.76 9.99 9.07
C ARG A 28 7.23 11.43 9.28
N PRO A 29 6.42 12.49 9.04
CA PRO A 29 6.83 13.86 9.28
C PRO A 29 7.31 14.11 10.71
N VAL A 30 6.53 13.65 11.70
CA VAL A 30 6.86 13.81 13.12
C VAL A 30 8.13 13.04 13.48
N ALA A 31 8.24 11.79 13.04
CA ALA A 31 9.43 10.98 13.29
C ALA A 31 10.69 11.60 12.66
N VAL A 32 10.58 12.21 11.46
CA VAL A 32 11.70 12.92 10.82
C VAL A 32 12.10 14.17 11.59
N ALA A 33 11.13 14.94 12.08
CA ALA A 33 11.36 16.19 12.80
C ALA A 33 11.93 15.99 14.21
N GLN A 34 11.50 14.94 14.91
CA GLN A 34 11.81 14.78 16.35
C GLN A 34 12.90 13.75 16.64
N LEU A 35 13.12 12.77 15.76
CA LEU A 35 14.00 11.63 16.06
C LEU A 35 15.27 11.65 15.18
N PRO A 36 16.46 11.52 15.80
CA PRO A 36 17.70 11.34 15.05
C PRO A 36 17.71 9.97 14.35
N PRO A 37 18.52 9.77 13.30
CA PRO A 37 18.52 8.54 12.50
C PRO A 37 18.61 7.23 13.30
N PRO A 38 19.46 7.09 14.33
CA PRO A 38 19.58 5.85 15.11
C PRO A 38 18.32 5.48 15.90
N ALA A 39 17.49 6.47 16.28
CA ALA A 39 16.20 6.22 16.95
C ALA A 39 15.06 6.08 15.92
N ARG A 40 15.09 6.91 14.88
CA ARG A 40 14.04 7.01 13.86
C ARG A 40 13.96 5.77 12.96
N LEU A 41 15.10 5.31 12.45
CA LEU A 41 15.13 4.26 11.44
C LEU A 41 14.65 2.90 11.99
N PRO A 42 15.05 2.45 13.20
CA PRO A 42 14.49 1.25 13.80
C PRO A 42 12.97 1.35 14.04
N LEU A 43 12.51 2.48 14.60
CA LEU A 43 11.08 2.71 14.85
C LEU A 43 10.26 2.60 13.55
N LEU A 44 10.64 3.37 12.53
CA LEU A 44 9.92 3.36 11.26
C LEU A 44 10.01 2.00 10.56
N THR A 45 11.14 1.30 10.66
CA THR A 45 11.29 -0.05 10.09
C THR A 45 10.32 -1.03 10.77
N ALA A 46 10.21 -0.99 12.10
CA ALA A 46 9.30 -1.85 12.86
C ALA A 46 7.82 -1.55 12.57
N VAL A 47 7.47 -0.26 12.48
CA VAL A 47 6.10 0.17 12.12
C VAL A 47 5.76 -0.26 10.69
N LEU A 48 6.66 -0.01 9.72
CA LEU A 48 6.48 -0.43 8.34
C LEU A 48 6.35 -1.94 8.21
N HIS A 49 7.11 -2.72 8.98
CA HIS A 49 6.99 -4.18 8.98
C HIS A 49 5.56 -4.62 9.34
N ARG A 50 5.03 -4.13 10.47
CA ARG A 50 3.66 -4.45 10.92
C ARG A 50 2.61 -3.98 9.90
N PHE A 51 2.78 -2.77 9.38
CA PHE A 51 1.87 -2.23 8.38
C PHE A 51 1.90 -3.05 7.08
N PHE A 52 3.08 -3.40 6.56
CA PHE A 52 3.20 -4.15 5.32
C PHE A 52 2.67 -5.58 5.42
N VAL A 53 2.75 -6.23 6.59
CA VAL A 53 2.04 -7.50 6.83
C VAL A 53 0.54 -7.30 6.69
N ALA A 54 -0.03 -6.24 7.26
CA ALA A 54 -1.44 -5.92 7.09
C ALA A 54 -1.79 -5.57 5.62
N VAL A 55 -0.89 -4.91 4.90
CA VAL A 55 -1.07 -4.62 3.47
C VAL A 55 -1.11 -5.91 2.64
N TRP A 56 -0.26 -6.90 2.91
CA TRP A 56 -0.34 -8.21 2.23
C TRP A 56 -1.71 -8.86 2.40
N ILE A 57 -2.26 -8.82 3.61
CA ILE A 57 -3.62 -9.30 3.88
C ILE A 57 -4.64 -8.49 3.07
N CYS A 58 -4.52 -7.16 3.06
CA CYS A 58 -5.41 -6.29 2.28
C CYS A 58 -5.34 -6.59 0.78
N VAL A 59 -4.15 -6.77 0.21
CA VAL A 59 -3.94 -7.13 -1.20
C VAL A 59 -4.67 -8.44 -1.51
N ALA A 60 -4.48 -9.48 -0.69
CA ALA A 60 -5.16 -10.76 -0.89
C ALA A 60 -6.69 -10.60 -0.85
N VAL A 61 -7.21 -9.91 0.17
CA VAL A 61 -8.66 -9.66 0.31
C VAL A 61 -9.20 -8.88 -0.89
N LEU A 62 -8.53 -7.82 -1.32
CA LEU A 62 -8.95 -6.98 -2.44
C LEU A 62 -8.98 -7.75 -3.75
N LEU A 63 -7.95 -8.54 -4.05
CA LEU A 63 -7.89 -9.35 -5.27
C LEU A 63 -8.96 -10.44 -5.28
N LEU A 64 -9.13 -11.18 -4.17
CA LEU A 64 -10.14 -12.24 -4.07
C LEU A 64 -11.56 -11.68 -4.16
N THR A 65 -11.88 -10.63 -3.40
CA THR A 65 -13.22 -10.03 -3.41
C THR A 65 -13.50 -9.28 -4.70
N GLY A 66 -12.52 -8.56 -5.25
CA GLY A 66 -12.65 -7.81 -6.50
C GLY A 66 -12.86 -8.72 -7.69
N THR A 67 -12.08 -9.81 -7.81
CA THR A 67 -12.28 -10.81 -8.87
C THR A 67 -13.62 -11.53 -8.73
N TYR A 68 -14.04 -11.89 -7.51
CA TYR A 68 -15.35 -12.47 -7.27
C TYR A 68 -16.49 -11.52 -7.69
N LEU A 69 -16.42 -10.24 -7.34
CA LEU A 69 -17.43 -9.25 -7.72
C LEU A 69 -17.46 -9.04 -9.25
N LEU A 70 -16.29 -8.96 -9.89
CA LEU A 70 -16.17 -8.78 -11.33
C LEU A 70 -16.68 -10.01 -12.10
N ALA A 71 -16.39 -11.23 -11.62
CA ALA A 71 -16.88 -12.46 -12.22
C ALA A 71 -18.41 -12.58 -12.19
N ASN A 72 -19.06 -12.10 -11.12
CA ASN A 72 -20.51 -12.10 -11.01
C ASN A 72 -21.22 -11.14 -11.98
N VAL A 73 -20.55 -10.06 -12.40
CA VAL A 73 -21.08 -9.11 -13.42
C VAL A 73 -20.67 -9.54 -14.82
N GLY A 74 -19.48 -10.13 -14.96
CA GLY A 74 -18.86 -10.51 -16.21
C GLY A 74 -18.02 -9.38 -16.80
N MET A 75 -16.87 -9.72 -17.38
CA MET A 75 -15.90 -8.77 -17.94
C MET A 75 -16.45 -7.87 -19.06
N LYS A 76 -17.51 -8.29 -19.75
CA LYS A 76 -18.12 -7.49 -20.83
C LYS A 76 -19.14 -6.47 -20.33
N ASN A 77 -19.77 -6.76 -19.18
CA ASN A 77 -20.89 -5.97 -18.66
C ASN A 77 -20.44 -5.06 -17.51
N ALA A 78 -19.20 -5.20 -17.03
CA ALA A 78 -18.69 -4.39 -15.95
C ALA A 78 -18.42 -2.94 -16.41
N PRO A 79 -18.71 -1.94 -15.57
CA PRO A 79 -18.37 -0.54 -15.81
C PRO A 79 -16.89 -0.37 -16.15
N VAL A 80 -16.55 0.62 -16.98
CA VAL A 80 -15.15 0.88 -17.38
C VAL A 80 -14.29 1.20 -16.15
N GLY A 81 -14.84 1.91 -15.17
CA GLY A 81 -14.17 2.21 -13.90
C GLY A 81 -13.74 0.97 -13.11
N TRP A 82 -14.43 -0.17 -13.27
CA TRP A 82 -14.04 -1.43 -12.60
C TRP A 82 -12.80 -2.06 -13.24
N HIS A 83 -12.70 -2.00 -14.58
CA HIS A 83 -11.51 -2.44 -15.29
C HIS A 83 -10.31 -1.57 -14.96
N LEU A 84 -10.52 -0.25 -14.85
CA LEU A 84 -9.49 0.68 -14.40
C LEU A 84 -9.04 0.36 -12.97
N MET A 85 -9.98 0.15 -12.05
CA MET A 85 -9.68 -0.24 -10.67
C MET A 85 -8.87 -1.54 -10.60
N LEU A 86 -9.23 -2.55 -11.40
CA LEU A 86 -8.48 -3.81 -11.47
C LEU A 86 -7.05 -3.57 -11.96
N GLY A 87 -6.89 -2.85 -13.07
CA GLY A 87 -5.57 -2.57 -13.65
C GLY A 87 -4.67 -1.79 -12.68
N ILE A 88 -5.22 -0.77 -12.03
CA ILE A 88 -4.51 0.02 -11.02
C ILE A 88 -4.18 -0.84 -9.79
N GLY A 89 -5.11 -1.65 -9.29
CA GLY A 89 -4.88 -2.53 -8.15
C GLY A 89 -3.78 -3.57 -8.39
N LEU A 90 -3.71 -4.13 -9.60
CA LEU A 90 -2.63 -5.03 -10.01
C LEU A 90 -1.28 -4.30 -10.07
N LEU A 91 -1.24 -3.11 -10.67
CA LEU A 91 -0.03 -2.29 -10.71
C LEU A 91 0.46 -1.92 -9.30
N MET A 92 -0.44 -1.48 -8.43
CA MET A 92 -0.15 -1.19 -7.03
C MET A 92 0.41 -2.42 -6.30
N SER A 93 -0.13 -3.61 -6.54
CA SER A 93 0.34 -4.87 -5.95
C SER A 93 1.75 -5.22 -6.41
N VAL A 94 2.08 -4.99 -7.69
CA VAL A 94 3.44 -5.18 -8.24
C VAL A 94 4.42 -4.20 -7.61
N ILE A 95 4.08 -2.92 -7.53
CA ILE A 95 4.92 -1.88 -6.90
C ILE A 95 5.18 -2.24 -5.43
N PHE A 96 4.13 -2.63 -4.71
CA PHE A 96 4.26 -3.03 -3.31
C PHE A 96 5.14 -4.28 -3.15
N SER A 97 4.98 -5.29 -4.01
CA SER A 97 5.82 -6.50 -4.00
C SER A 97 7.29 -6.14 -4.22
N PHE A 98 7.60 -5.31 -5.22
CA PHE A 98 8.95 -4.83 -5.48
C PHE A 98 9.53 -4.08 -4.28
N LEU A 99 8.75 -3.15 -3.70
CA LEU A 99 9.11 -2.39 -2.50
C LEU A 99 9.43 -3.32 -1.33
N TYR A 100 8.58 -4.31 -1.07
CA TYR A 100 8.67 -5.19 0.10
C TYR A 100 9.88 -6.12 0.01
N PHE A 101 10.05 -6.81 -1.12
CA PHE A 101 11.13 -7.78 -1.30
C PHE A 101 12.48 -7.14 -1.63
N GLY A 102 12.48 -5.92 -2.18
CA GLY A 102 13.69 -5.18 -2.53
C GLY A 102 14.17 -4.24 -1.42
N PRO A 103 13.84 -2.94 -1.49
CA PRO A 103 14.39 -1.93 -0.58
C PRO A 103 13.98 -2.14 0.88
N PHE A 104 12.77 -2.64 1.17
CA PHE A 104 12.35 -2.86 2.56
C PHE A 104 13.13 -4.00 3.24
N ARG A 105 13.42 -5.08 2.53
CA ARG A 105 14.33 -6.13 3.02
C ARG A 105 15.73 -5.57 3.30
N ARG A 106 16.27 -4.76 2.39
CA ARG A 106 17.60 -4.13 2.55
C ARG A 106 17.63 -3.14 3.72
N LEU A 107 16.55 -2.38 3.92
CA LEU A 107 16.37 -1.50 5.09
C LEU A 107 16.47 -2.29 6.39
N GLN A 108 15.75 -3.41 6.51
CA GLN A 108 15.77 -4.24 7.72
C GLN A 108 17.18 -4.76 8.03
N ILE A 109 17.89 -5.26 7.01
CA ILE A 109 19.27 -5.74 7.15
C ILE A 109 20.21 -4.61 7.62
N ALA A 110 20.14 -3.44 6.97
CA ALA A 110 20.99 -2.31 7.33
C ALA A 110 20.69 -1.76 8.72
N ALA A 111 19.41 -1.69 9.11
CA ALA A 111 19.00 -1.25 10.44
C ALA A 111 19.45 -2.22 11.54
N ALA A 112 19.36 -3.54 11.30
CA ALA A 112 19.85 -4.57 12.23
C ALA A 112 21.37 -4.51 12.41
N ALA A 113 22.11 -4.15 11.36
CA ALA A 113 23.56 -3.96 11.40
C ALA A 113 23.99 -2.56 11.90
N ALA A 114 23.06 -1.72 12.36
CA ALA A 114 23.30 -0.32 12.72
C ALA A 114 23.98 0.52 11.62
N ASN A 115 23.85 0.12 10.35
CA ASN A 115 24.36 0.85 9.20
C ASN A 115 23.35 1.94 8.80
N TRP A 116 23.35 3.04 9.55
CA TRP A 116 22.42 4.15 9.37
C TRP A 116 22.49 4.84 8.00
N PRO A 117 23.67 5.03 7.37
CA PRO A 117 23.74 5.58 6.02
C PRO A 117 22.97 4.75 4.99
N GLU A 118 23.18 3.41 5.00
CA GLU A 118 22.50 2.53 4.05
C GLU A 118 21.01 2.38 4.38
N ALA A 119 20.65 2.26 5.65
CA ALA A 119 19.25 2.23 6.09
C ALA A 119 18.51 3.51 5.67
N GLY A 120 19.12 4.69 5.84
CA GLY A 120 18.58 5.96 5.37
C GLY A 120 18.35 6.00 3.85
N LYS A 121 19.31 5.48 3.07
CA LYS A 121 19.19 5.38 1.60
C LYS A 121 18.04 4.49 1.17
N GLN A 122 17.86 3.33 1.79
CA GLN A 122 16.74 2.43 1.48
C GLN A 122 15.40 3.03 1.90
N MET A 123 15.33 3.69 3.07
CA MET A 123 14.13 4.43 3.48
C MET A 123 13.75 5.53 2.48
N ALA A 124 14.74 6.27 1.95
CA ALA A 124 14.51 7.29 0.92
C ALA A 124 14.01 6.69 -0.40
N ARG A 125 14.42 5.46 -0.75
CA ARG A 125 13.91 4.73 -1.94
C ARG A 125 12.48 4.21 -1.76
N ILE A 126 12.09 3.83 -0.54
CA ILE A 126 10.73 3.35 -0.24
C ILE A 126 9.71 4.48 -0.40
N HIS A 127 10.05 5.69 0.05
CA HIS A 127 9.11 6.81 0.10
C HIS A 127 8.42 7.16 -1.24
N PRO A 128 9.13 7.35 -2.37
CA PRO A 128 8.47 7.65 -3.65
C PRO A 128 7.57 6.50 -4.13
N LEU A 129 7.96 5.25 -3.89
CA LEU A 129 7.13 4.09 -4.24
C LEU A 129 5.81 4.08 -3.45
N VAL A 130 5.86 4.43 -2.15
CA VAL A 130 4.65 4.59 -1.33
C VAL A 130 3.79 5.76 -1.83
N LEU A 131 4.38 6.89 -2.21
CA LEU A 131 3.64 8.03 -2.76
C LEU A 131 2.95 7.70 -4.10
N VAL A 132 3.64 6.99 -4.99
CA VAL A 132 3.06 6.50 -6.25
C VAL A 132 1.88 5.57 -5.95
N ASN A 133 2.08 4.60 -5.05
CA ASN A 133 1.02 3.65 -4.68
C ASN A 133 -0.19 4.37 -4.07
N PHE A 134 0.04 5.33 -3.18
CA PHE A 134 -0.99 6.16 -2.56
C PHE A 134 -1.79 6.96 -3.60
N THR A 135 -1.09 7.59 -4.55
CA THR A 135 -1.71 8.37 -5.62
C THR A 135 -2.56 7.47 -6.52
N LEU A 136 -2.02 6.30 -6.92
CA LEU A 136 -2.74 5.30 -7.68
C LEU A 136 -4.01 4.83 -6.95
N GLY A 137 -3.95 4.63 -5.63
CA GLY A 137 -5.11 4.26 -4.82
C GLY A 137 -6.25 5.28 -4.91
N TRP A 138 -5.94 6.57 -4.81
CA TRP A 138 -6.94 7.63 -5.00
C TRP A 138 -7.45 7.72 -6.44
N LEU A 139 -6.58 7.50 -7.43
CA LEU A 139 -6.99 7.43 -8.84
C LEU A 139 -7.94 6.25 -9.11
N ALA A 140 -7.73 5.11 -8.46
CA ALA A 140 -8.66 3.97 -8.55
C ALA A 140 -10.04 4.32 -7.97
N VAL A 141 -10.08 4.97 -6.80
CA VAL A 141 -11.34 5.44 -6.18
C VAL A 141 -12.06 6.43 -7.10
N ALA A 142 -11.34 7.43 -7.60
CA ALA A 142 -11.88 8.41 -8.55
C ALA A 142 -12.37 7.72 -9.84
N GLY A 143 -11.61 6.77 -10.36
CA GLY A 143 -11.94 5.98 -11.55
C GLY A 143 -13.28 5.28 -11.44
N VAL A 144 -13.53 4.59 -10.33
CA VAL A 144 -14.81 3.90 -10.09
C VAL A 144 -15.99 4.86 -10.01
N TYR A 145 -15.78 6.06 -9.47
CA TYR A 145 -16.87 7.03 -9.25
C TYR A 145 -17.19 7.86 -10.52
N PHE A 146 -16.16 8.31 -11.23
CA PHE A 146 -16.32 9.22 -12.36
C PHE A 146 -16.37 8.53 -13.73
N VAL A 147 -15.85 7.30 -13.85
CA VAL A 147 -15.81 6.56 -15.12
C VAL A 147 -16.81 5.41 -15.05
N ARG A 148 -18.02 5.65 -15.59
CA ARG A 148 -19.07 4.63 -15.71
C ARG A 148 -18.79 3.72 -16.89
#